data_AF-A0A9W7MBU2-F1
#
_entry.id   AF-A0A9W7MBU2-F1
#
_cell.length_a   1.000
_cell.length_b   1.000
_cell.length_c   1.000
_cell.angle_alpha   90.00
_cell.angle_beta   90.00
_cell.angle_gamma   90.00
#
_symmetry.space_group_name_H-M   'P 1'
#
loop_
_entity.id
_entity.type
_entity.pdbx_description
1 polymer ?
#
loop_
_entity_poly.entity_id
_entity_poly.type
_entity_poly.pdbx_seq_one_letter_code
_entity_poly.pdbx_strand_id
1 'polypeptide(L)'
;MISNLEKLHIDDCEAIENIVSPDEGGSGTSWSSFSVKSLTLQYLPKLVHIADGAQTKLLFEYIRVYDCPRLKQIFVDSELKQTLKEI
;
A
#
# COMPACT_ATOMS: atom_id res chain seq x y z
N MET A 1 -12.20 4.49 14.50
CA MET A 1 -12.00 4.86 13.08
C MET A 1 -10.85 5.87 13.01
N ILE A 2 -9.69 5.46 12.47
CA ILE A 2 -8.57 6.37 12.20
C ILE A 2 -8.82 6.93 10.80
N SER A 3 -9.54 8.05 10.70
CA SER A 3 -9.97 8.62 9.42
C SER A 3 -9.07 9.73 8.89
N ASN A 4 -7.93 9.99 9.54
CA ASN A 4 -7.03 11.11 9.21
C ASN A 4 -5.56 10.66 9.11
N LEU A 5 -5.30 9.42 8.71
CA LEU A 5 -3.92 8.95 8.60
C LEU A 5 -3.22 9.68 7.44
N GLU A 6 -2.40 10.68 7.74
CA GLU A 6 -1.68 11.42 6.71
C GLU A 6 -0.36 10.77 6.30
N LYS A 7 0.28 10.02 7.21
CA LYS A 7 1.56 9.37 6.95
C LYS A 7 1.55 7.94 7.48
N LEU A 8 1.87 6.99 6.63
CA LEU A 8 2.12 5.60 7.00
C LEU A 8 3.60 5.30 6.76
N HIS A 9 4.29 4.87 7.81
CA HIS A 9 5.68 4.48 7.74
C HIS A 9 5.82 3.08 8.35
N ILE A 10 6.38 2.16 7.58
CA ILE A 10 6.64 0.79 7.99
C ILE A 10 8.11 0.51 7.68
N ASP A 11 8.84 0.10 8.70
CA ASP A 11 10.27 -0.13 8.68
C ASP A 11 10.59 -1.46 9.37
N ASP A 12 11.50 -2.23 8.79
CA ASP A 12 12.06 -3.47 9.32
C ASP A 12 11.00 -4.46 9.84
N CYS A 13 10.07 -4.83 8.94
CA CYS A 13 8.98 -5.73 9.26
C CYS A 13 8.96 -6.96 8.34
N GLU A 14 9.30 -8.11 8.91
CA GLU A 14 9.38 -9.38 8.19
C GLU A 14 8.04 -10.14 8.06
N ALA A 15 6.98 -9.65 8.69
CA ALA A 15 5.67 -10.30 8.72
C ALA A 15 4.71 -9.78 7.64
N ILE A 16 4.94 -8.57 7.12
CA ILE A 16 4.00 -7.89 6.24
C ILE A 16 4.16 -8.42 4.81
N GLU A 17 3.07 -8.97 4.29
CA GLU A 17 2.96 -9.43 2.90
C GLU A 17 2.10 -8.47 2.05
N ASN A 18 1.07 -7.88 2.66
CA ASN A 18 0.19 -6.86 2.09
C ASN A 18 -0.06 -5.72 3.08
N ILE A 19 -0.12 -4.48 2.58
CA ILE A 19 -0.41 -3.29 3.40
C ILE A 19 -1.92 -3.14 3.60
N VAL A 20 -2.69 -3.32 2.53
CA VAL A 20 -4.15 -3.26 2.52
C VAL A 20 -4.69 -4.58 2.01
N SER A 21 -5.46 -5.26 2.85
CA SER A 21 -6.16 -6.50 2.53
C SER A 21 -7.66 -6.25 2.37
N PRO A 22 -8.34 -6.90 1.41
CA PRO A 22 -9.79 -6.92 1.39
C PRO A 22 -10.32 -7.58 2.67
N ASP A 23 -11.41 -7.06 3.21
CA ASP A 23 -12.01 -7.60 4.43
C ASP A 23 -12.62 -8.98 4.13
N GLU A 24 -12.14 -10.03 4.81
CA GLU A 24 -12.58 -11.41 4.59
C GLU A 24 -13.94 -11.72 5.26
N GLY A 25 -14.51 -10.78 6.04
CA GLY A 25 -15.62 -11.05 6.96
C GLY A 25 -16.97 -10.38 6.65
N GLY A 26 -17.06 -9.51 5.64
CA GLY A 26 -18.28 -8.74 5.36
C GLY A 26 -18.96 -9.14 4.06
N SER A 27 -20.23 -9.55 4.12
CA SER A 27 -21.12 -9.76 2.96
C SER A 27 -21.51 -8.47 2.20
N GLY A 28 -20.66 -7.44 2.27
CA GLY A 28 -20.85 -6.17 1.61
C GLY A 28 -19.62 -5.86 0.77
N THR A 29 -19.87 -5.43 -0.46
CA THR A 29 -18.94 -4.69 -1.33
C THR A 29 -18.44 -3.44 -0.59
N SER A 30 -17.56 -3.61 0.39
CA SER A 30 -17.00 -2.50 1.14
C SER A 30 -15.78 -2.01 0.39
N TRP A 31 -15.95 -0.90 -0.31
CA TRP A 31 -14.87 -0.16 -0.94
C TRP A 31 -13.93 0.34 0.16
N SER A 32 -12.88 -0.42 0.47
CA SER A 32 -11.84 0.01 1.39
C SER A 32 -10.98 1.06 0.67
N SER A 33 -11.38 2.32 0.78
CA SER A 33 -10.54 3.43 0.33
C SER A 33 -9.51 3.72 1.41
N PHE A 34 -8.23 3.52 1.09
CA PHE A 34 -7.14 3.88 1.97
C PHE A 34 -6.48 5.15 1.42
N SER A 35 -6.63 6.26 2.14
CA SER A 35 -6.11 7.56 1.75
C SER A 35 -5.07 8.00 2.77
N VAL A 36 -3.83 8.18 2.34
CA VAL A 36 -2.70 8.63 3.15
C VAL A 36 -1.85 9.58 2.33
N LYS A 37 -1.41 10.72 2.85
CA LYS A 37 -0.59 11.66 2.03
C LYS A 37 0.79 11.07 1.70
N SER A 38 1.43 10.40 2.66
CA SER A 38 2.77 9.84 2.50
C SER A 38 2.82 8.38 2.92
N LEU A 39 3.29 7.52 2.03
CA LEU A 39 3.57 6.11 2.30
C LEU A 39 5.08 5.86 2.25
N THR A 40 5.64 5.25 3.29
CA THR A 40 7.06 4.88 3.34
C THR A 40 7.20 3.45 3.82
N LEU A 41 7.85 2.62 2.99
CA LEU A 41 8.00 1.19 3.18
C LEU A 41 9.49 0.86 3.10
N GLN A 42 10.06 0.33 4.16
CA GLN A 42 11.50 0.10 4.27
C GLN A 42 11.79 -1.27 4.86
N TYR A 43 12.72 -2.01 4.26
CA TYR A 43 13.19 -3.30 4.76
C TYR A 43 12.04 -4.28 5.01
N LEU A 44 11.21 -4.49 3.98
CA LEU A 44 10.05 -5.39 4.05
C LEU A 44 10.32 -6.61 3.17
N PRO A 45 11.05 -7.63 3.67
CA PRO A 45 11.52 -8.73 2.85
C PRO A 45 10.40 -9.62 2.32
N LYS A 46 9.21 -9.61 2.95
CA LYS A 46 8.04 -10.40 2.53
C LYS A 46 6.95 -9.63 1.82
N LEU A 47 7.07 -8.30 1.70
CA LEU A 47 6.04 -7.49 1.06
C LEU A 47 5.93 -7.85 -0.43
N VAL A 48 4.74 -8.26 -0.88
CA VAL A 48 4.49 -8.66 -2.27
C VAL A 48 3.63 -7.63 -3.00
N HIS A 49 2.56 -7.15 -2.34
CA HIS A 49 1.69 -6.11 -2.88
C HIS A 49 1.36 -5.05 -1.81
N ILE A 50 0.99 -3.84 -2.23
CA ILE A 50 0.54 -2.79 -1.31
C ILE A 50 -0.98 -2.87 -1.11
N ALA A 51 -1.75 -3.01 -2.17
CA ALA A 51 -3.17 -3.33 -2.10
C ALA A 51 -3.50 -4.50 -2.99
N ASP A 52 -4.34 -5.39 -2.47
CA ASP A 52 -4.93 -6.48 -3.22
C ASP A 52 -6.37 -6.12 -3.63
N GLY A 53 -6.74 -6.44 -4.87
CA GLY A 53 -8.09 -6.24 -5.41
C GLY A 53 -8.31 -4.98 -6.24
N ALA A 54 -9.02 -5.15 -7.36
CA ALA A 54 -9.42 -4.08 -8.29
C ALA A 54 -10.37 -3.03 -7.70
N GLN A 55 -10.95 -3.30 -6.52
CA GLN A 55 -11.87 -2.39 -5.83
C GLN A 55 -11.22 -1.62 -4.68
N THR A 56 -9.91 -1.76 -4.48
CA THR A 56 -9.16 -1.05 -3.44
C THR A 56 -8.57 0.23 -4.02
N LYS A 57 -9.09 1.38 -3.60
CA LYS A 57 -8.55 2.68 -4.02
C LYS A 57 -7.51 3.17 -3.01
N LEU A 58 -6.26 3.21 -3.46
CA LEU A 58 -5.17 3.86 -2.74
C LEU A 58 -4.97 5.29 -3.25
N LEU A 59 -5.00 6.25 -2.32
CA LEU A 59 -4.72 7.65 -2.60
C LEU A 59 -3.53 8.10 -1.75
N PHE A 60 -2.47 8.55 -2.41
CA PHE A 60 -1.30 9.13 -1.77
C PHE A 60 -0.63 10.16 -2.67
N GLU A 61 0.03 11.13 -2.06
CA GLU A 61 0.79 12.17 -2.75
C GLU A 61 2.24 11.73 -2.97
N TYR A 62 2.80 10.97 -2.01
CA TYR A 62 4.18 10.50 -2.04
C TYR A 62 4.29 9.05 -1.60
N ILE A 63 5.08 8.26 -2.33
CA ILE A 63 5.47 6.91 -1.94
C ILE A 63 6.99 6.79 -1.93
N ARG A 64 7.53 6.13 -0.91
CA ARG A 64 8.94 5.71 -0.82
C ARG A 64 8.98 4.23 -0.51
N VAL A 65 9.73 3.49 -1.32
CA VAL A 65 9.98 2.07 -1.11
C VAL A 65 11.49 1.89 -1.09
N TYR A 66 11.99 1.25 -0.04
CA TYR A 66 13.40 0.95 0.12
C TYR A 66 13.57 -0.49 0.57
N ASP A 67 14.46 -1.22 -0.09
CA ASP A 67 14.82 -2.61 0.22
C ASP A 67 13.60 -3.52 0.51
N CYS A 68 12.69 -3.58 -0.47
CA CYS A 68 11.52 -4.46 -0.45
C CYS A 68 11.65 -5.49 -1.59
N PRO A 69 12.52 -6.51 -1.46
CA PRO A 69 12.98 -7.35 -2.57
C PRO A 69 11.89 -8.21 -3.21
N ARG A 70 10.77 -8.46 -2.52
CA ARG A 70 9.65 -9.26 -3.03
C ARG A 70 8.51 -8.42 -3.60
N LEU A 71 8.61 -7.09 -3.54
CA LEU A 71 7.55 -6.19 -4.01
C LEU A 71 7.50 -6.24 -5.54
N LYS A 72 6.42 -6.81 -6.08
CA LYS A 72 6.26 -6.98 -7.53
C LYS A 72 5.48 -5.85 -8.16
N GLN A 73 4.47 -5.36 -7.45
CA GLN A 73 3.54 -4.36 -7.94
C GLN A 73 3.12 -3.44 -6.82
N ILE A 74 3.05 -2.16 -7.15
CA ILE A 74 2.66 -1.11 -6.22
C ILE A 74 1.16 -0.81 -6.38
N PHE A 75 0.63 -0.83 -7.61
CA PHE A 75 -0.79 -0.61 -7.94
C PHE A 75 -1.25 -1.49 -9.11
N VAL A 76 -2.56 -1.79 -9.15
CA VAL A 76 -3.20 -2.56 -10.24
C VAL A 76 -3.89 -1.65 -11.27
N ASP A 77 -3.94 -0.34 -11.03
CA ASP A 77 -4.55 0.61 -11.96
C ASP A 77 -3.53 1.21 -12.94
N SER A 78 -3.87 1.16 -14.23
CA SER A 78 -2.98 1.52 -15.34
C SER A 78 -2.73 3.02 -15.51
N GLU A 79 -3.35 3.89 -14.70
CA GLU A 79 -3.27 5.35 -14.89
C GLU A 79 -2.30 6.10 -13.96
N LEU A 80 -1.53 5.41 -13.11
CA LEU A 80 -0.58 6.08 -12.23
C LEU A 80 0.78 6.31 -12.92
N LYS A 81 0.85 7.39 -13.70
CA LYS A 81 2.12 8.07 -14.05
C LYS A 81 2.68 8.79 -12.82
N GLN A 82 3.07 8.06 -11.79
CA GLN A 82 3.67 8.67 -10.61
C GLN A 82 5.16 8.36 -10.56
N THR A 83 5.95 9.42 -10.46
CA THR A 83 7.41 9.43 -10.47
C THR A 83 7.95 8.62 -9.30
N LEU A 84 8.24 7.34 -9.54
CA LEU A 84 9.10 6.53 -8.69
C LEU A 84 10.47 7.22 -8.66
N LYS A 85 10.79 7.87 -7.55
CA LYS A 85 12.17 8.22 -7.24
C LYS A 85 12.76 7.05 -6.49
N GLU A 86 13.41 6.16 -7.22
CA GLU A 86 14.47 5.32 -6.65
C GLU A 86 15.54 6.27 -6.11
N ILE A 87 15.85 6.15 -4.82
CA ILE A 87 16.93 6.88 -4.14
C ILE A 87 18.00 5.85 -3.81
#